data_AF-A0A954WDT2-F1
#
_entry.id   AF-A0A954WDT2-F1
#
_cell.length_a   1.000
_cell.length_b   1.000
_cell.length_c   1.000
_cell.angle_alpha   90.00
_cell.angle_beta   90.00
_cell.angle_gamma   90.00
#
_symmetry.space_group_name_H-M   'P 1'
#
loop_
_entity.id
_entity.type
_entity.pdbx_description
1 polymer ?
#
loop_
_entity_poly.entity_id
_entity_poly.type
_entity_poly.pdbx_seq_one_letter_code
_entity_poly.pdbx_strand_id
1 'polypeptide(L)'
;LACALATLLSAWGASAARAGHPTDLGGHAHTVADRWSARFAQVTPWHANYYYTQAGRPVALVVPPTANMRARWSWGVAQNEIGPIHHRFARPYPGYGDAGPSGYFAPTPYWPSHTDQFGVYYVRGPWE
;
A
#
# COMPACT_ATOMS: atom_id res chain seq x y z
N LEU A 1 12.57 -76.14 -7.43
CA LEU A 1 11.64 -75.05 -7.86
C LEU A 1 11.35 -74.18 -6.65
N ALA A 2 12.22 -73.21 -6.37
CA ALA A 2 12.01 -72.21 -5.32
C ALA A 2 11.99 -70.86 -6.02
N CYS A 3 10.84 -70.19 -6.07
CA CYS A 3 10.75 -68.86 -6.64
C CYS A 3 9.74 -68.00 -5.87
N ALA A 4 10.31 -67.03 -5.16
CA ALA A 4 9.76 -65.73 -4.79
C ALA A 4 8.49 -65.67 -3.93
N LEU A 5 8.69 -65.64 -2.60
CA LEU A 5 7.76 -65.04 -1.64
C LEU A 5 7.91 -63.51 -1.70
N ALA A 6 6.83 -62.84 -2.07
CA ALA A 6 6.71 -61.39 -2.15
C ALA A 6 6.63 -60.78 -0.74
N THR A 7 7.63 -60.01 -0.34
CA THR A 7 7.56 -59.15 0.85
C THR A 7 7.20 -57.73 0.43
N LEU A 8 5.94 -57.35 0.68
CA LEU A 8 5.43 -55.98 0.65
C LEU A 8 6.16 -55.15 1.72
N LEU A 9 7.11 -54.32 1.32
CA LEU A 9 7.71 -53.31 2.18
C LEU A 9 6.79 -52.07 2.13
N SER A 10 5.94 -51.92 3.15
CA SER A 10 5.13 -50.72 3.33
C SER A 10 6.05 -49.52 3.57
N ALA A 11 6.14 -48.63 2.59
CA ALA A 11 6.81 -47.35 2.74
C ALA A 11 6.03 -46.50 3.76
N TRP A 12 6.53 -46.45 5.00
CA TRP A 12 6.09 -45.46 5.98
C TRP A 12 6.45 -44.07 5.42
N GLY A 13 5.42 -43.35 4.98
CA GLY A 13 5.56 -41.98 4.52
C GLY A 13 5.96 -41.08 5.69
N ALA A 14 7.25 -40.77 5.79
CA ALA A 14 7.69 -39.63 6.56
C ALA A 14 7.29 -38.37 5.78
N SER A 15 6.07 -37.88 5.99
CA SER A 15 5.72 -36.51 5.65
C SER A 15 6.56 -35.60 6.54
N ALA A 16 7.78 -35.29 6.09
CA ALA A 16 8.53 -34.19 6.64
C ALA A 16 7.75 -32.92 6.32
N ALA A 17 6.89 -32.50 7.25
CA ALA A 17 6.38 -31.15 7.30
C ALA A 17 7.61 -30.26 7.47
N ARG A 18 8.19 -29.84 6.33
CA ARG A 18 9.17 -28.77 6.31
C ARG A 18 8.40 -27.53 6.72
N ALA A 19 8.37 -27.25 8.02
CA ALA A 19 8.06 -25.93 8.51
C ALA A 19 9.05 -24.99 7.80
N GLY A 20 8.53 -24.23 6.83
CA GLY A 20 9.27 -23.17 6.18
C GLY A 20 9.70 -22.21 7.28
N HIS A 21 11.00 -22.11 7.47
CA HIS A 21 11.61 -21.13 8.34
C HIS A 21 11.25 -19.74 7.80
N PRO A 22 10.58 -18.86 8.57
CA PRO A 22 10.33 -17.50 8.14
C PRO A 22 11.66 -16.72 8.22
N THR A 23 12.48 -16.83 7.18
CA THR A 23 13.51 -15.85 6.87
C THR A 23 12.85 -14.76 6.03
N ASP A 24 12.32 -13.72 6.68
CA ASP A 24 12.85 -12.35 6.64
C ASP A 24 11.88 -11.35 7.31
N LEU A 25 12.49 -10.49 8.13
CA LEU A 25 12.02 -9.25 8.78
C LEU A 25 10.59 -8.77 8.45
N GLY A 26 9.70 -8.70 9.47
CA GLY A 26 8.51 -7.83 9.47
C GLY A 26 7.36 -8.12 8.46
N GLY A 27 7.48 -9.14 7.61
CA GLY A 27 6.56 -9.39 6.49
C GLY A 27 5.17 -9.89 6.88
N HIS A 28 4.20 -8.99 6.99
CA HIS A 28 2.78 -9.38 7.05
C HIS A 28 2.38 -10.02 5.72
N ALA A 29 1.74 -11.19 5.75
CA ALA A 29 1.25 -11.86 4.55
C ALA A 29 0.39 -10.89 3.71
N HIS A 30 0.82 -10.62 2.47
CA HIS A 30 0.13 -9.68 1.59
C HIS A 30 -1.28 -10.19 1.29
N THR A 31 -2.28 -9.44 1.77
CA THR A 31 -3.69 -9.73 1.53
C THR A 31 -4.05 -9.49 0.06
N VAL A 32 -5.21 -9.99 -0.38
CA VAL A 32 -5.73 -9.68 -1.73
C VAL A 32 -5.88 -8.16 -1.92
N ALA A 33 -6.24 -7.43 -0.87
CA ALA A 33 -6.34 -5.97 -0.87
C ALA A 33 -4.98 -5.27 -1.02
N ASP A 34 -3.91 -5.85 -0.45
CA ASP A 34 -2.54 -5.34 -0.66
C ASP A 34 -2.10 -5.52 -2.11
N ARG A 35 -2.41 -6.66 -2.73
CA ARG A 35 -2.09 -6.89 -4.15
C ARG A 35 -2.83 -5.92 -5.05
N TRP A 36 -4.12 -5.68 -4.79
CA TRP A 36 -4.90 -4.70 -5.54
C TRP A 36 -4.36 -3.28 -5.36
N SER A 37 -4.01 -2.92 -4.12
CA SER A 37 -3.41 -1.62 -3.80
C SER A 37 -2.06 -1.43 -4.49
N ALA A 38 -1.21 -2.45 -4.51
CA ALA A 38 0.07 -2.41 -5.21
C ALA A 38 -0.10 -2.20 -6.72
N ARG A 39 -1.06 -2.90 -7.34
CA ARG A 39 -1.39 -2.71 -8.76
C ARG A 39 -1.94 -1.31 -9.05
N PHE A 40 -2.84 -0.82 -8.21
CA PHE A 40 -3.41 0.52 -8.35
C PHE A 40 -2.33 1.60 -8.23
N ALA A 41 -1.41 1.44 -7.27
CA ALA A 41 -0.31 2.37 -7.02
C ALA A 41 0.71 2.43 -8.17
N GLN A 42 0.80 1.38 -9.01
CA GLN A 42 1.68 1.37 -10.19
C GLN A 42 1.11 2.17 -11.37
N VAL A 43 -0.21 2.40 -11.44
CA VAL A 43 -0.87 3.03 -12.59
C VAL A 43 -1.46 4.41 -12.28
N THR A 44 -1.62 4.76 -11.00
CA THR A 44 -2.21 6.02 -10.57
C THR A 44 -1.16 6.86 -9.84
N PRO A 45 -1.15 8.20 -9.98
CA PRO A 45 -0.32 9.05 -9.12
C PRO A 45 -0.73 8.94 -7.65
N TRP A 46 0.23 9.19 -6.75
CA TRP A 46 -0.01 9.14 -5.31
C TRP A 46 -0.76 10.36 -4.75
N HIS A 47 -0.78 11.44 -5.52
CA HIS A 47 -1.42 12.70 -5.22
C HIS A 47 -2.62 12.94 -6.14
N ALA A 48 -3.48 13.89 -5.77
CA ALA A 48 -4.47 14.46 -6.67
C ALA A 48 -3.98 15.80 -7.26
N ASN A 49 -4.89 16.56 -7.87
CA ASN A 49 -4.55 17.77 -8.65
C ASN A 49 -4.34 19.04 -7.81
N TYR A 50 -4.26 18.97 -6.48
CA TYR A 50 -4.06 20.15 -5.63
C TYR A 50 -2.68 20.15 -4.99
N TYR A 51 -2.10 21.34 -4.85
CA TYR A 51 -0.83 21.52 -4.15
C TYR A 51 -1.01 22.16 -2.77
N TYR A 52 -0.08 21.89 -1.87
CA TYR A 52 -0.04 22.54 -0.56
C TYR A 52 0.55 23.95 -0.69
N THR A 53 -0.22 24.98 -0.30
CA THR A 53 0.08 26.39 -0.56
C THR A 53 1.47 26.83 -0.10
N GLN A 54 1.92 26.35 1.05
CA GLN A 54 3.24 26.69 1.60
C GLN A 54 4.40 26.02 0.86
N ALA A 55 4.18 24.84 0.28
CA ALA A 55 5.22 24.09 -0.43
C ALA A 55 5.22 24.36 -1.94
N GLY A 56 4.10 24.81 -2.52
CA GLY A 56 3.91 24.92 -3.96
C GLY A 56 3.84 23.56 -4.68
N ARG A 57 3.67 22.45 -3.94
CA ARG A 57 3.61 21.08 -4.49
C ARG A 57 2.76 20.17 -3.59
N PRO A 58 2.21 19.06 -4.11
CA PRO A 58 1.33 18.16 -3.34
C PRO A 58 2.10 17.36 -2.31
N VAL A 59 1.85 17.52 -1.00
CA VAL A 59 2.64 16.95 0.10
C VAL A 59 2.16 15.56 0.50
N ALA A 60 3.09 14.63 0.73
CA ALA A 60 2.79 13.31 1.27
C ALA A 60 2.73 13.35 2.81
N LEU A 61 1.57 13.01 3.37
CA LEU A 61 1.41 12.70 4.79
C LEU A 61 1.71 11.22 5.01
N VAL A 62 2.86 10.94 5.62
CA VAL A 62 3.29 9.58 5.91
C VAL A 62 2.50 9.03 7.09
N VAL A 63 1.78 7.93 6.85
CA VAL A 63 1.05 7.19 7.89
C VAL A 63 1.76 5.91 8.28
N PRO A 64 1.47 5.39 9.49
CA PRO A 64 1.96 4.09 9.91
C PRO A 64 1.61 2.97 8.92
N PRO A 65 2.41 1.90 8.93
CA PRO A 65 2.24 0.78 8.02
C PRO A 65 0.89 0.07 8.09
N THR A 66 0.35 0.03 9.31
CA THR A 66 -0.91 -0.63 9.63
C THR A 66 -2.14 0.14 9.15
N ALA A 67 -2.00 1.40 8.75
CA ALA A 67 -3.10 2.21 8.26
C ALA A 67 -3.47 1.83 6.82
N ASN A 68 -4.64 1.21 6.64
CA ASN A 68 -5.13 0.79 5.34
C ASN A 68 -6.16 1.76 4.73
N MET A 69 -6.81 2.58 5.56
CA MET A 69 -7.89 3.48 5.16
C MET A 69 -7.58 4.92 5.54
N ARG A 70 -8.06 5.85 4.73
CA ARG A 70 -8.07 7.29 4.96
C ARG A 70 -9.50 7.80 5.07
N ALA A 71 -9.69 8.80 5.91
CA ALA A 71 -10.90 9.58 5.95
C ALA A 71 -10.70 10.91 5.22
N ARG A 72 -11.73 11.30 4.47
CA ARG A 72 -11.78 12.48 3.62
C ARG A 72 -13.04 13.24 4.00
N TRP A 73 -12.84 14.45 4.52
CA TRP A 73 -13.91 15.27 5.09
C TRP A 73 -14.33 16.39 4.13
N SER A 74 -15.64 16.59 4.03
CA SER A 74 -16.28 17.68 3.30
C SER A 74 -16.86 18.72 4.25
N TRP A 75 -16.79 20.00 3.86
CA TRP A 75 -17.46 21.11 4.55
C TRP A 75 -18.91 21.31 4.12
N GLY A 76 -19.35 20.56 3.09
CA GLY A 76 -20.74 20.53 2.66
C GLY A 76 -21.57 19.43 3.33
N VAL A 77 -22.78 19.23 2.82
CA VAL A 77 -23.69 18.19 3.35
C VAL A 77 -23.32 16.82 2.75
N ALA A 78 -23.05 15.86 3.63
CA ALA A 78 -23.02 14.42 3.34
C ALA A 78 -22.02 13.91 2.27
N GLN A 79 -20.83 14.52 2.15
CA GLN A 79 -19.76 14.04 1.26
C GLN A 79 -18.50 13.59 2.01
N ASN A 80 -18.67 12.99 3.18
CA ASN A 80 -17.55 12.38 3.89
C ASN A 80 -17.26 11.00 3.30
N GLU A 81 -16.01 10.76 2.93
CA GLU A 81 -15.61 9.56 2.22
C GLU A 81 -14.53 8.80 3.01
N ILE A 82 -14.66 7.48 3.04
CA ILE A 82 -13.62 6.59 3.56
C ILE A 82 -13.14 5.74 2.41
N GLY A 83 -11.83 5.74 2.19
CA GLY A 83 -11.21 5.02 1.07
C GLY A 83 -9.90 4.36 1.45
N PRO A 84 -9.47 3.34 0.72
CA PRO A 84 -8.16 2.72 0.92
C PRO A 84 -7.02 3.68 0.56
N ILE A 85 -5.89 3.54 1.25
CA ILE A 85 -4.64 4.25 0.94
C ILE A 85 -3.80 3.34 0.04
N HIS A 86 -3.71 3.55 -1.27
CA HIS A 86 -3.01 2.57 -2.12
C HIS A 86 -1.48 2.62 -2.06
N HIS A 87 -0.92 3.82 -1.93
CA HIS A 87 0.50 4.03 -2.08
C HIS A 87 1.27 3.64 -0.82
N ARG A 88 2.25 2.76 -0.99
CA ARG A 88 3.21 2.31 0.02
C ARG A 88 4.60 2.40 -0.60
N PHE A 89 5.53 3.11 0.04
CA PHE A 89 6.89 3.24 -0.47
C PHE A 89 7.86 2.48 0.44
N ALA A 90 8.71 1.64 -0.16
CA ALA A 90 9.83 1.00 0.53
C ALA A 90 10.98 2.01 0.74
N ARG A 91 11.95 1.69 1.61
CA ARG A 91 13.22 2.43 1.70
C ARG A 91 14.17 1.91 0.60
N PRO A 92 14.91 2.75 -0.14
CA PRO A 92 14.99 4.21 -0.04
C PRO A 92 13.72 4.90 -0.55
N TYR A 93 13.22 5.87 0.25
CA TYR A 93 12.13 6.75 -0.17
C TYR A 93 12.54 7.36 -1.52
N PRO A 94 11.76 7.20 -2.60
CA PRO A 94 12.14 7.62 -3.96
C PRO A 94 12.20 9.15 -4.14
N GLY A 95 12.38 9.90 -3.05
CA GLY A 95 12.20 11.34 -2.99
C GLY A 95 10.73 11.71 -3.04
N TYR A 96 10.49 13.01 -3.01
CA TYR A 96 9.21 13.57 -3.42
C TYR A 96 9.10 13.30 -4.92
N GLY A 97 8.65 12.10 -5.27
CA GLY A 97 8.53 11.64 -6.65
C GLY A 97 7.86 12.74 -7.46
N ASP A 98 8.45 13.04 -8.61
CA ASP A 98 8.20 14.22 -9.45
C ASP A 98 6.70 14.37 -9.73
N ALA A 99 6.00 15.01 -8.81
CA ALA A 99 4.61 15.37 -8.98
C ALA A 99 4.51 16.42 -10.12
N GLY A 100 5.64 17.02 -10.49
CA GLY A 100 5.73 18.10 -11.44
C GLY A 100 5.67 19.47 -10.75
N PRO A 101 6.07 20.54 -11.44
CA PRO A 101 6.01 21.91 -10.96
C PRO A 101 4.60 22.33 -10.50
N SER A 102 4.54 23.37 -9.65
CA SER A 102 3.29 24.00 -9.16
C SER A 102 2.27 24.34 -10.27
N GLY A 103 2.73 24.62 -11.49
CA GLY A 103 1.89 24.97 -12.64
C GLY A 103 0.99 23.84 -13.16
N TYR A 104 1.20 22.60 -12.74
CA TYR A 104 0.34 21.45 -13.07
C TYR A 104 -0.76 21.22 -12.04
N PHE A 105 -0.72 21.94 -10.91
CA PHE A 105 -1.60 21.73 -9.77
C PHE A 105 -2.44 22.97 -9.46
N ALA A 106 -3.67 22.75 -9.03
CA ALA A 106 -4.54 23.80 -8.56
C ALA A 106 -4.15 24.23 -7.12
N PRO A 107 -4.17 25.54 -6.82
CA PRO A 107 -4.10 26.01 -5.44
C PRO A 107 -5.31 25.55 -4.66
N THR A 108 -5.18 25.51 -3.34
CA THR A 108 -6.34 25.45 -2.46
C THR A 108 -7.27 26.63 -2.76
N PRO A 109 -8.54 26.40 -3.12
CA PRO A 109 -9.49 27.47 -3.39
C PRO A 109 -9.76 28.27 -2.12
N TYR A 110 -10.18 29.53 -2.30
CA TYR A 110 -10.47 30.43 -1.18
C TYR A 110 -11.54 29.88 -0.22
N TRP A 111 -12.55 29.21 -0.79
CA TRP A 111 -13.55 28.47 -0.04
C TRP A 111 -13.40 26.98 -0.33
N PRO A 112 -12.62 26.23 0.47
CA PRO A 112 -12.48 24.80 0.27
C PRO A 112 -13.79 24.09 0.61
N SER A 113 -14.18 23.13 -0.22
CA SER A 113 -15.28 22.21 0.03
C SER A 113 -14.81 20.89 0.61
N HIS A 114 -13.54 20.53 0.43
CA HIS A 114 -13.04 19.21 0.79
C HIS A 114 -11.57 19.21 1.23
N THR A 115 -11.21 18.33 2.16
CA THR A 115 -9.84 18.20 2.72
C THR A 115 -8.75 17.88 1.68
N ASP A 116 -9.08 17.18 0.59
CA ASP A 116 -8.14 16.91 -0.52
C ASP A 116 -7.64 18.17 -1.24
N GLN A 117 -8.37 19.29 -1.13
CA GLN A 117 -8.01 20.55 -1.79
C GLN A 117 -6.83 21.26 -1.11
N PHE A 118 -6.42 20.81 0.09
CA PHE A 118 -5.21 21.30 0.75
C PHE A 118 -3.93 20.71 0.14
N GLY A 119 -4.04 19.75 -0.79
CA GLY A 119 -2.88 19.16 -1.46
C GLY A 119 -2.01 18.32 -0.52
N VAL A 120 -2.58 17.75 0.53
CA VAL A 120 -1.91 16.82 1.45
C VAL A 120 -2.52 15.43 1.28
N TYR A 121 -1.72 14.45 0.90
CA TYR A 121 -2.18 13.11 0.53
C TYR A 121 -1.55 12.01 1.40
N TYR A 122 -2.39 11.10 1.87
CA TYR A 122 -1.96 9.96 2.68
C TYR A 122 -1.13 8.97 1.88
N VAL A 123 0.03 8.63 2.43
CA VAL A 123 0.96 7.65 1.88
C VAL A 123 1.42 6.77 3.02
N ARG A 124 1.41 5.44 2.82
CA ARG A 124 1.92 4.54 3.84
C ARG A 124 3.45 4.56 3.81
N GLY A 125 4.07 4.75 4.96
CA GLY A 125 5.53 4.67 5.09
C GLY A 125 6.05 3.27 4.74
N PRO A 126 7.37 3.08 4.65
CA PRO A 126 7.98 1.77 4.74
C PRO A 126 7.92 1.26 6.17
N TRP A 127 7.59 -0.02 6.33
CA TRP A 127 7.86 -0.79 7.54
C TRP A 127 9.01 -1.73 7.22
N GLU A 128 9.81 -2.01 8.24
CA GLU A 128 11.03 -2.84 8.23
C GLU A 128 11.09 -3.90 7.12
#